data_AF-A0A9P6J5F9-F1
#
_entry.id   AF-A0A9P6J5F9-F1
#
_cell.length_a   1.000
_cell.length_b   1.000
_cell.length_c   1.000
_cell.angle_alpha   90.00
_cell.angle_beta   90.00
_cell.angle_gamma   90.00
#
_symmetry.space_group_name_H-M   'P 1'
#
loop_
_entity.id
_entity.type
_entity.pdbx_description
1 polymer ?
#
loop_
_entity_poly.entity_id
_entity_poly.type
_entity_poly.pdbx_seq_one_letter_code
_entity_poly.pdbx_strand_id
1 'polypeptide(L)'
;MRAIAKGGVYNGYVQEHIVQAQYYKDPHNLATYLEKNIFLPDINNELTFKNTTYKDRLTSINKLVMFAFLKDVMVKPRETAWFGFQNEDGDVIDLKDQDQYKEDWLGLRTMDEDGKLVFDILEGEHMQFSTEDFTEKITIPHLLELDDDDDKERHRKHRKLPKKGNDEMHCDGMVDQSEMILDWDMDLQQQVL
;
A
#
# COMPACT_ATOMS: atom_id res chain seq x y z
N MET A 1 14.34 -20.15 -24.99
CA MET A 1 13.19 -19.22 -25.05
C MET A 1 13.00 -18.29 -23.84
N ARG A 2 13.89 -18.27 -22.82
CA ARG A 2 13.79 -17.31 -21.69
C ARG A 2 14.58 -15.99 -21.90
N ALA A 3 15.63 -15.99 -22.71
CA ALA A 3 16.49 -14.80 -22.90
C ALA A 3 15.86 -13.68 -23.76
N ILE A 4 15.00 -14.03 -24.73
CA ILE A 4 14.31 -13.05 -25.60
C ILE A 4 13.20 -12.32 -24.81
N ALA A 5 12.56 -13.00 -23.85
CA ALA A 5 11.60 -12.35 -22.94
C ALA A 5 12.28 -11.30 -22.04
N LYS A 6 13.49 -11.59 -21.52
CA LYS A 6 14.22 -10.70 -20.60
C LYS A 6 14.66 -9.36 -21.23
N GLY A 7 15.05 -9.36 -22.50
CA GLY A 7 15.34 -8.10 -23.23
C GLY A 7 14.08 -7.32 -23.63
N GLY A 8 12.95 -8.03 -23.78
CA GLY A 8 11.69 -7.44 -24.22
C GLY A 8 10.94 -6.66 -23.14
N VAL A 9 11.06 -7.05 -21.86
CA VAL A 9 10.36 -6.36 -20.76
C VAL A 9 10.78 -4.89 -20.66
N TYR A 10 12.06 -4.59 -20.91
CA TYR A 10 12.61 -3.23 -20.90
C TYR A 10 12.56 -2.53 -22.26
N ASN A 11 11.75 -3.03 -23.21
CA ASN A 11 11.43 -2.29 -24.42
C ASN A 11 10.48 -1.13 -24.10
N GLY A 12 10.70 0.05 -24.70
CA GLY A 12 9.87 1.25 -24.43
C GLY A 12 8.38 1.04 -24.64
N TYR A 13 7.98 0.36 -25.74
CA TYR A 13 6.57 0.05 -25.98
C TYR A 13 5.98 -0.83 -24.87
N VAL A 14 6.75 -1.83 -24.40
CA VAL A 14 6.31 -2.74 -23.33
C VAL A 14 6.22 -1.99 -21.99
N GLN A 15 7.20 -1.15 -21.67
CA GLN A 15 7.18 -0.31 -20.46
C GLN A 15 5.97 0.64 -20.44
N GLU A 16 5.58 1.20 -21.59
CA GLU A 16 4.47 2.14 -21.70
C GLU A 16 3.08 1.46 -21.70
N HIS A 17 2.98 0.20 -22.13
CA HIS A 17 1.68 -0.46 -22.36
C HIS A 17 1.41 -1.65 -21.43
N ILE A 18 2.42 -2.17 -20.71
CA ILE A 18 2.29 -3.35 -19.84
C ILE A 18 2.66 -2.96 -18.41
N VAL A 19 1.66 -2.89 -17.52
CA VAL A 19 1.83 -2.49 -16.11
C VAL A 19 2.80 -3.42 -15.37
N GLN A 20 2.73 -4.73 -15.64
CA GLN A 20 3.62 -5.72 -15.03
C GLN A 20 5.09 -5.48 -15.35
N ALA A 21 5.39 -4.89 -16.51
CA ALA A 21 6.75 -4.59 -16.91
C ALA A 21 7.36 -3.44 -16.09
N GLN A 22 6.52 -2.53 -15.60
CA GLN A 22 6.94 -1.34 -14.85
C GLN A 22 7.42 -1.67 -13.44
N TYR A 23 6.99 -2.79 -12.85
CA TYR A 23 7.50 -3.27 -11.55
C TYR A 23 8.38 -4.53 -11.68
N TYR A 24 8.82 -4.88 -12.89
CA TYR A 24 9.75 -5.99 -13.08
C TYR A 24 11.20 -5.55 -12.82
N LYS A 25 11.85 -6.21 -11.85
CA LYS A 25 13.25 -6.03 -11.48
C LYS A 25 14.04 -7.31 -11.74
N ASP A 26 14.84 -7.34 -12.80
CA ASP A 26 15.71 -8.49 -13.12
C ASP A 26 16.99 -8.42 -12.27
N PRO A 27 17.21 -9.35 -11.31
CA PRO A 27 18.41 -9.32 -10.51
C PRO A 27 19.67 -9.48 -11.36
N HIS A 28 19.61 -10.23 -12.46
CA HIS A 28 20.77 -10.49 -13.33
C HIS A 28 21.11 -9.33 -14.28
N ASN A 29 20.32 -8.26 -14.28
CA ASN A 29 20.53 -7.12 -15.16
C ASN A 29 20.02 -5.81 -14.54
N LEU A 30 20.50 -5.54 -13.32
CA LEU A 30 20.17 -4.32 -12.59
C LEU A 30 20.52 -3.04 -13.38
N ALA A 31 21.59 -3.06 -14.19
CA ALA A 31 21.97 -1.92 -15.01
C ALA A 31 20.87 -1.55 -16.03
N THR A 32 20.32 -2.54 -16.74
CA THR A 32 19.21 -2.28 -17.67
C THR A 32 17.94 -1.90 -16.93
N TYR A 33 17.68 -2.51 -15.77
CA TYR A 33 16.56 -2.14 -14.90
C TYR A 33 16.61 -0.66 -14.52
N LEU A 34 17.74 -0.18 -13.98
CA LEU A 34 17.92 1.22 -13.58
C LEU A 34 17.86 2.19 -14.77
N GLU A 35 18.32 1.78 -15.96
CA GLU A 35 18.34 2.64 -17.15
C GLU A 35 16.96 2.75 -17.83
N LYS A 36 16.20 1.64 -17.90
CA LYS A 36 15.05 1.53 -18.80
C LYS A 36 13.71 1.35 -18.12
N ASN A 37 13.68 0.95 -16.86
CA ASN A 37 12.40 0.85 -16.16
C ASN A 37 11.90 2.26 -15.84
N ILE A 38 10.67 2.55 -16.28
CA ILE A 38 10.12 3.91 -16.24
C ILE A 38 9.43 4.28 -14.92
N PHE A 39 9.39 3.36 -13.96
CA PHE A 39 8.58 3.51 -12.75
C PHE A 39 9.32 3.08 -11.49
N LEU A 40 9.64 1.79 -11.35
CA LEU A 40 10.11 1.24 -10.07
C LEU A 40 11.42 1.87 -9.56
N PRO A 41 12.47 2.10 -10.39
CA PRO A 41 13.67 2.80 -9.94
C PRO A 41 13.44 4.23 -9.47
N ASP A 42 12.46 4.93 -10.07
CA ASP A 42 12.12 6.31 -9.73
C ASP A 42 11.41 6.37 -8.37
N ILE A 43 10.31 5.63 -8.21
CA ILE A 43 9.54 5.64 -6.96
C ILE A 43 10.31 5.07 -5.77
N ASN A 44 11.26 4.15 -6.02
CA ASN A 44 12.12 3.58 -4.97
C ASN A 44 13.36 4.44 -4.68
N ASN A 45 13.53 5.59 -5.36
CA ASN A 45 14.73 6.40 -5.25
C ASN A 45 16.01 5.57 -5.50
N GLU A 46 16.02 4.66 -6.47
CA GLU A 46 17.19 3.79 -6.75
C GLU A 46 18.24 4.49 -7.63
N LEU A 47 17.84 5.52 -8.38
CA LEU A 47 18.71 6.30 -9.25
C LEU A 47 19.72 7.16 -8.47
N THR A 48 20.75 7.67 -9.15
CA THR A 48 21.81 8.48 -8.53
C THR A 48 21.27 9.74 -7.84
N PHE A 49 20.29 10.40 -8.46
CA PHE A 49 19.61 11.54 -7.86
C PHE A 49 18.41 11.04 -7.06
N LYS A 50 18.41 11.28 -5.75
CA LYS A 50 17.32 10.91 -4.85
C LYS A 50 16.32 12.06 -4.76
N ASN A 51 15.04 11.76 -4.99
CA ASN A 51 13.96 12.74 -4.85
C ASN A 51 13.58 12.88 -3.37
N THR A 52 13.99 13.98 -2.74
CA THR A 52 13.68 14.26 -1.33
C THR A 52 12.18 14.44 -1.08
N THR A 53 11.42 14.90 -2.08
CA THR A 53 9.96 15.05 -1.95
C THR A 53 9.28 13.71 -1.73
N TYR A 54 9.79 12.61 -2.31
CA TYR A 54 9.23 11.27 -2.09
C TYR A 54 9.47 10.82 -0.65
N LYS A 55 10.69 11.02 -0.15
CA LYS A 55 11.02 10.75 1.25
C LYS A 55 10.17 11.57 2.22
N ASP A 56 10.07 12.88 2.01
CA ASP A 56 9.31 13.77 2.89
C ASP A 56 7.82 13.39 2.91
N ARG A 57 7.25 13.01 1.77
CA ARG A 57 5.86 12.57 1.67
C ARG A 57 5.65 11.20 2.32
N LEU A 58 6.52 10.23 2.05
CA LEU A 58 6.37 8.90 2.63
C LEU A 58 6.52 8.95 4.15
N THR A 59 7.50 9.67 4.67
CA THR A 59 7.70 9.85 6.13
C THR A 59 6.57 10.62 6.82
N SER A 60 5.81 11.43 6.06
CA SER A 60 4.68 12.19 6.59
C SER A 60 3.46 11.32 6.96
N ILE A 61 3.35 10.09 6.45
CA ILE A 61 2.23 9.22 6.79
C ILE A 61 2.32 8.74 8.25
N ASN A 62 1.16 8.45 8.84
CA ASN A 62 1.09 8.03 10.25
C ASN A 62 1.63 6.62 10.45
N LYS A 63 1.32 5.72 9.51
CA LYS A 63 1.70 4.30 9.57
C LYS A 63 1.74 3.71 8.16
N LEU A 64 2.71 2.85 7.90
CA LEU A 64 2.79 2.01 6.71
C LEU A 64 2.71 0.55 7.16
N VAL A 65 1.56 -0.06 6.93
CA VAL A 65 1.29 -1.46 7.30
C VAL A 65 1.42 -2.32 6.05
N MET A 66 2.27 -3.34 6.11
CA MET A 66 2.57 -4.23 5.00
C MET A 66 2.26 -5.66 5.40
N PHE A 67 1.39 -6.30 4.62
CA PHE A 67 0.98 -7.69 4.83
C PHE A 67 1.66 -8.60 3.81
N ALA A 68 2.24 -9.69 4.31
CA ALA A 68 2.67 -10.81 3.47
C ALA A 68 1.71 -12.00 3.67
N PHE A 69 1.45 -12.76 2.61
CA PHE A 69 0.65 -13.97 2.70
C PHE A 69 1.54 -15.19 2.91
N LEU A 70 1.26 -15.98 3.95
CA LEU A 70 2.14 -17.09 4.36
C LEU A 70 2.31 -18.15 3.27
N LYS A 71 1.23 -18.41 2.49
CA LYS A 71 1.17 -19.41 1.43
C LYS A 71 1.09 -18.75 0.04
N ASP A 72 1.64 -17.55 -0.11
CA ASP A 72 1.63 -16.85 -1.40
C ASP A 72 2.36 -17.68 -2.48
N VAL A 73 1.64 -18.00 -3.55
CA VAL A 73 2.18 -18.71 -4.73
C VAL A 73 2.37 -17.79 -5.93
N MET A 74 1.83 -16.56 -5.87
CA MET A 74 1.84 -15.57 -6.96
C MET A 74 3.02 -14.61 -6.83
N VAL A 75 3.29 -14.13 -5.61
CA VAL A 75 4.40 -13.22 -5.31
C VAL A 75 5.60 -14.07 -4.87
N LYS A 76 6.65 -14.08 -5.69
CA LYS A 76 7.89 -14.81 -5.41
C LYS A 76 9.10 -13.90 -5.57
N PRO A 77 9.93 -13.74 -4.52
CA PRO A 77 9.74 -14.25 -3.14
C PRO A 77 8.64 -13.48 -2.39
N ARG A 78 7.95 -14.10 -1.42
CA ARG A 78 6.87 -13.43 -0.65
C ARG A 78 7.35 -12.19 0.09
N GLU A 79 8.64 -12.18 0.42
CA GLU A 79 9.33 -11.11 1.13
C GLU A 79 9.32 -9.79 0.33
N THR A 80 9.04 -9.79 -0.99
CA THR A 80 8.83 -8.54 -1.73
C THR A 80 7.63 -7.73 -1.23
N ALA A 81 6.66 -8.37 -0.56
CA ALA A 81 5.57 -7.66 0.12
C ALA A 81 6.06 -6.74 1.26
N TRP A 82 7.27 -7.00 1.76
CA TRP A 82 7.94 -6.25 2.82
C TRP A 82 9.20 -5.54 2.31
N PHE A 83 9.21 -5.13 1.04
CA PHE A 83 10.39 -4.56 0.36
C PHE A 83 11.61 -5.47 0.28
N GLY A 84 11.46 -6.78 0.53
CA GLY A 84 12.50 -7.77 0.28
C GLY A 84 12.83 -7.89 -1.20
N PHE A 85 14.03 -8.39 -1.52
CA PHE A 85 14.50 -8.55 -2.88
C PHE A 85 15.27 -9.86 -3.05
N GLN A 86 15.06 -10.57 -4.15
CA GLN A 86 15.87 -11.75 -4.49
C GLN A 86 17.07 -11.33 -5.35
N ASN A 87 18.28 -11.66 -4.91
CA ASN A 87 19.50 -11.37 -5.66
C ASN A 87 19.72 -12.36 -6.83
N GLU A 88 20.84 -12.21 -7.54
CA GLU A 88 21.21 -13.07 -8.68
C GLU A 88 21.42 -14.53 -8.30
N ASP A 89 21.86 -14.79 -7.07
CA ASP A 89 22.12 -16.14 -6.54
C ASP A 89 20.83 -16.84 -6.08
N GLY A 90 19.70 -16.10 -6.05
CA GLY A 90 18.42 -16.60 -5.57
C GLY A 90 18.21 -16.40 -4.07
N ASP A 91 19.15 -15.76 -3.38
CA ASP A 91 19.03 -15.43 -1.95
C ASP A 91 18.10 -14.24 -1.76
N VAL A 92 17.28 -14.32 -0.72
CA VAL A 92 16.38 -13.23 -0.32
C VAL A 92 17.15 -12.27 0.60
N ILE A 93 17.14 -10.99 0.24
CA ILE A 93 17.71 -9.89 1.00
C ILE A 93 16.56 -9.12 1.63
N ASP A 94 16.51 -9.10 2.96
CA ASP A 94 15.52 -8.34 3.72
C ASP A 94 15.71 -6.83 3.54
N LEU A 95 14.63 -6.05 3.71
CA LEU A 95 14.67 -4.58 3.59
C LEU A 95 15.83 -3.96 4.39
N LYS A 96 16.05 -4.40 5.63
CA LYS A 96 17.06 -3.83 6.54
C LYS A 96 18.50 -4.04 6.07
N ASP A 97 18.73 -5.04 5.23
CA ASP A 97 20.04 -5.35 4.68
C ASP A 97 20.33 -4.63 3.35
N GLN A 98 19.34 -3.93 2.78
CA GLN A 98 19.48 -3.20 1.53
C GLN A 98 19.93 -1.75 1.73
N ASP A 99 20.64 -1.21 0.74
CA ASP A 99 21.14 0.18 0.77
C ASP A 99 20.00 1.20 0.87
N GLN A 100 18.84 0.93 0.26
CA GLN A 100 17.66 1.79 0.36
C GLN A 100 17.22 2.08 1.80
N TYR A 101 17.41 1.11 2.70
CA TYR A 101 17.11 1.26 4.11
C TYR A 101 18.30 1.86 4.87
N LYS A 102 19.52 1.33 4.65
CA LYS A 102 20.74 1.77 5.33
C LYS A 102 21.07 3.25 5.07
N GLU A 103 20.86 3.71 3.85
CA GLU A 103 21.03 5.10 3.43
C GLU A 103 19.72 5.91 3.49
N ASP A 104 18.62 5.27 3.85
CA ASP A 104 17.32 5.87 4.11
C ASP A 104 16.79 6.71 2.92
N TRP A 105 16.83 6.13 1.71
CA TRP A 105 16.49 6.81 0.46
C TRP A 105 15.04 7.30 0.41
N LEU A 106 14.11 6.51 0.95
CA LEU A 106 12.69 6.83 1.03
C LEU A 106 12.23 7.22 2.43
N GLY A 107 13.12 7.18 3.43
CA GLY A 107 12.72 7.39 4.83
C GLY A 107 12.23 6.13 5.53
N LEU A 108 12.40 4.95 4.94
CA LEU A 108 11.95 3.68 5.53
C LEU A 108 12.63 3.37 6.86
N ARG A 109 13.93 3.68 7.03
CA ARG A 109 14.60 3.52 8.32
C ARG A 109 14.04 4.51 9.32
N THR A 110 13.89 5.77 8.92
CA THR A 110 13.30 6.81 9.79
C THR A 110 11.91 6.37 10.29
N MET A 111 11.06 5.86 9.39
CA MET A 111 9.74 5.36 9.75
C MET A 111 9.77 4.12 10.65
N ASP A 112 10.72 3.21 10.44
CA ASP A 112 10.88 2.00 11.26
C ASP A 112 11.31 2.37 12.69
N GLU A 113 12.28 3.28 12.82
CA GLU A 113 12.76 3.81 14.10
C GLU A 113 11.66 4.60 14.85
N ASP A 114 10.78 5.28 14.11
CA ASP A 114 9.61 5.98 14.65
C ASP A 114 8.43 5.03 14.97
N GLY A 115 8.56 3.72 14.74
CA GLY A 115 7.50 2.73 14.98
C GLY A 115 6.31 2.83 14.01
N LYS A 116 6.50 3.48 12.87
CA LYS A 116 5.48 3.68 11.83
C LYS A 116 5.43 2.55 10.80
N LEU A 117 6.48 1.73 10.67
CA LEU A 117 6.45 0.54 9.83
C LEU A 117 5.90 -0.66 10.60
N VAL A 118 4.88 -1.32 10.04
CA VAL A 118 4.31 -2.55 10.58
C VAL A 118 4.41 -3.65 9.53
N PHE A 119 5.02 -4.77 9.91
CA PHE A 119 5.15 -5.97 9.10
C PHE A 119 4.29 -7.06 9.73
N ASP A 120 3.28 -7.55 9.00
CA ASP A 120 2.40 -8.59 9.52
C ASP A 120 2.13 -9.67 8.46
N ILE A 121 1.75 -10.86 8.92
CA ILE A 121 1.50 -12.03 8.08
C ILE A 121 0.02 -12.40 8.16
N LEU A 122 -0.59 -12.56 6.99
CA LEU A 122 -1.90 -13.21 6.88
C LEU A 122 -1.72 -14.68 6.52
N GLU A 123 -2.50 -15.53 7.17
CA GLU A 123 -2.58 -16.93 6.78
C GLU A 123 -3.43 -17.04 5.51
N GLY A 124 -2.89 -17.67 4.46
CA GLY A 124 -3.63 -17.85 3.21
C GLY A 124 -2.73 -17.75 1.99
N GLU A 125 -3.34 -18.00 0.82
CA GLU A 125 -2.77 -17.68 -0.48
C GLU A 125 -2.93 -16.19 -0.81
N HIS A 126 -2.46 -15.77 -1.98
CA HIS A 126 -2.48 -14.37 -2.39
C HIS A 126 -3.89 -13.76 -2.33
N MET A 127 -4.07 -12.69 -1.55
CA MET A 127 -5.35 -12.01 -1.33
C MET A 127 -6.45 -12.90 -0.71
N GLN A 128 -6.10 -14.07 -0.17
CA GLN A 128 -7.04 -14.95 0.51
C GLN A 128 -6.94 -14.73 2.02
N PHE A 129 -7.92 -14.04 2.58
CA PHE A 129 -8.08 -13.83 4.02
C PHE A 129 -9.56 -13.85 4.39
N SER A 130 -9.87 -14.22 5.64
CA SER A 130 -11.24 -14.20 6.14
C SER A 130 -11.70 -12.77 6.46
N THR A 131 -13.01 -12.52 6.49
CA THR A 131 -13.55 -11.23 6.97
C THR A 131 -13.14 -10.96 8.41
N GLU A 132 -13.01 -12.02 9.21
CA GLU A 132 -12.48 -11.97 10.58
C GLU A 132 -11.02 -11.51 10.58
N ASP A 133 -10.13 -12.11 9.79
CA ASP A 133 -8.73 -11.67 9.66
C ASP A 133 -8.64 -10.21 9.19
N PHE A 134 -9.46 -9.82 8.20
CA PHE A 134 -9.52 -8.43 7.73
C PHE A 134 -9.90 -7.48 8.87
N THR A 135 -10.93 -7.85 9.65
CA THR A 135 -11.42 -7.00 10.72
C THR A 135 -10.42 -6.91 11.87
N GLU A 136 -9.90 -8.06 12.33
CA GLU A 136 -9.04 -8.17 13.50
C GLU A 136 -7.61 -7.69 13.25
N LYS A 137 -7.05 -7.92 12.06
CA LYS A 137 -5.64 -7.59 11.75
C LYS A 137 -5.47 -6.32 10.93
N ILE A 138 -6.47 -5.92 10.14
CA ILE A 138 -6.36 -4.72 9.28
C ILE A 138 -7.21 -3.59 9.87
N THR A 139 -8.52 -3.80 10.03
CA THR A 139 -9.46 -2.71 10.33
C THR A 139 -9.34 -2.19 11.76
N ILE A 140 -9.47 -3.04 12.77
CA ILE A 140 -9.43 -2.65 14.19
C ILE A 140 -8.11 -1.98 14.61
N PRO A 141 -6.92 -2.53 14.29
CA PRO A 141 -5.67 -1.98 14.82
C PRO A 141 -5.14 -0.76 14.04
N HIS A 142 -5.64 -0.50 12.83
CA HIS A 142 -5.03 0.49 11.93
C HIS A 142 -6.00 1.49 11.29
N LEU A 143 -7.30 1.17 11.20
CA LEU A 143 -8.29 2.03 10.54
C LEU A 143 -9.39 2.52 11.49
N LEU A 144 -9.64 1.80 12.58
CA LEU A 144 -10.50 2.25 13.68
C LEU A 144 -9.63 3.02 14.68
N GLU A 145 -9.40 4.30 14.43
CA GLU A 145 -8.95 5.20 15.49
C GLU A 145 -10.14 5.65 16.36
N LEU A 146 -9.84 5.71 17.65
CA LEU A 146 -10.71 6.06 18.77
C LEU A 146 -11.19 7.52 18.66
N ASP A 147 -12.45 7.73 18.29
CA ASP A 147 -13.15 9.04 18.30
C ASP A 147 -13.36 9.62 19.73
N ASP A 148 -12.41 9.51 20.65
CA ASP A 148 -12.64 9.89 22.06
C ASP A 148 -12.19 11.30 22.46
N ASP A 149 -11.38 12.00 21.66
CA ASP A 149 -10.79 13.29 22.09
C ASP A 149 -11.16 14.53 21.26
N ASP A 150 -11.59 14.41 19.99
CA ASP A 150 -11.88 15.60 19.17
C ASP A 150 -13.32 16.15 19.31
N ASP A 151 -14.28 15.35 19.78
CA ASP A 151 -15.69 15.80 19.91
C ASP A 151 -15.97 16.55 21.22
N LYS A 152 -15.15 16.32 22.26
CA LYS A 152 -15.30 17.00 23.56
C LYS A 152 -14.98 18.50 23.49
N GLU A 153 -14.13 18.92 22.55
CA GLU A 153 -13.83 20.35 22.38
C GLU A 153 -14.87 21.09 21.53
N ARG A 154 -15.49 20.41 20.54
CA ARG A 154 -16.59 20.97 19.74
C ARG A 154 -17.88 21.13 20.54
N HIS A 155 -18.22 20.17 21.40
CA HIS A 155 -19.43 20.27 22.24
C HIS A 155 -19.31 21.27 23.39
N ARG A 156 -18.09 21.59 23.86
CA ARG A 156 -17.89 22.59 24.92
C ARG A 156 -18.05 24.03 24.41
N LYS A 157 -17.71 24.30 23.14
CA LYS A 157 -17.80 25.65 22.54
C LYS A 157 -19.21 25.98 22.00
N HIS A 158 -20.03 24.97 21.66
CA HIS A 158 -21.37 25.20 21.11
C HIS A 158 -22.53 25.22 22.13
N ARG A 159 -22.30 24.88 23.41
CA ARG A 159 -23.36 24.90 24.44
C ARG A 159 -23.52 26.26 25.14
N LYS A 160 -23.69 27.35 24.39
CA LYS A 160 -24.28 28.61 24.91
C LYS A 160 -25.03 29.37 23.81
N LEU A 161 -26.24 28.92 23.47
CA LEU A 161 -27.27 29.77 22.86
C LEU A 161 -28.66 29.45 23.46
N PRO A 162 -29.56 30.45 23.58
CA PRO A 162 -30.70 30.40 24.50
C PRO A 162 -31.91 29.66 23.93
N LYS A 163 -32.68 29.02 24.82
CA LYS A 163 -33.92 28.31 24.49
C LYS A 163 -35.02 29.29 24.02
N LYS A 164 -35.54 29.07 22.81
CA LYS A 164 -36.89 29.41 22.32
C LYS A 164 -37.35 28.14 21.59
N GLY A 165 -38.47 27.50 21.95
CA GLY A 165 -39.83 27.97 21.76
C GLY A 165 -40.46 27.01 20.74
N ASN A 166 -41.53 26.33 21.13
CA ASN A 166 -42.21 25.22 20.45
C ASN A 166 -42.39 25.42 18.94
N ASP A 167 -42.21 24.35 18.16
CA ASP A 167 -43.10 23.95 17.06
C ASP A 167 -42.81 22.50 16.66
N GLU A 168 -43.89 21.71 16.54
CA GLU A 168 -43.90 20.33 16.05
C GLU A 168 -43.51 20.29 14.57
N MET A 169 -42.64 19.35 14.17
CA MET A 169 -42.44 19.04 12.75
C MET A 169 -42.12 17.55 12.52
N HIS A 170 -43.09 16.92 11.87
CA HIS A 170 -43.09 15.69 11.06
C HIS A 170 -41.78 14.90 10.90
N CYS A 171 -41.88 13.58 11.19
CA CYS A 171 -40.91 12.59 10.78
C CYS A 171 -41.26 12.09 9.38
N ASP A 172 -40.45 12.40 8.37
CA ASP A 172 -40.51 11.76 7.06
C ASP A 172 -39.10 11.37 6.60
N GLY A 173 -38.95 10.10 6.21
CA GLY A 173 -37.88 9.63 5.32
C GLY A 173 -36.58 9.13 5.95
N MET A 174 -36.58 7.93 6.53
CA MET A 174 -35.37 7.10 6.61
C MET A 174 -35.10 6.53 5.21
N VAL A 175 -34.02 6.98 4.55
CA VAL A 175 -33.45 6.29 3.39
C VAL A 175 -32.42 5.30 3.92
N ASP A 176 -32.72 4.03 3.71
CA ASP A 176 -31.86 2.88 3.98
C ASP A 176 -30.58 2.97 3.14
N GLN A 177 -29.41 2.98 3.79
CA GLN A 177 -28.10 3.05 3.11
C GLN A 177 -27.51 1.66 2.83
N SER A 178 -28.29 0.58 2.94
CA SER A 178 -27.80 -0.77 2.70
C SER A 178 -27.61 -1.17 1.22
N GLU A 179 -27.98 -0.32 0.25
CA GLU A 179 -27.89 -0.68 -1.19
C GLU A 179 -26.67 -0.11 -1.94
N MET A 180 -25.79 0.66 -1.30
CA MET A 180 -24.68 1.32 -2.01
C MET A 180 -23.36 0.52 -2.02
N ILE A 181 -23.36 -0.71 -1.51
CA ILE A 181 -22.16 -1.57 -1.42
C ILE A 181 -22.15 -2.69 -2.47
N LEU A 182 -23.29 -2.95 -3.13
CA LEU A 182 -23.41 -4.07 -4.08
C LEU A 182 -23.12 -3.70 -5.54
N ASP A 183 -22.81 -2.43 -5.84
CA ASP A 183 -22.60 -1.96 -7.23
C ASP A 183 -21.12 -1.91 -7.66
N TRP A 184 -20.18 -2.20 -6.75
CA TRP A 184 -18.75 -2.26 -7.06
C TRP A 184 -18.25 -3.67 -7.44
N ASP A 185 -19.08 -4.69 -7.28
CA ASP A 185 -18.66 -6.10 -7.39
C ASP A 185 -19.04 -6.77 -8.74
N MET A 186 -19.54 -5.98 -9.72
CA MET A 186 -20.00 -6.52 -11.00
C MET A 186 -19.24 -6.04 -12.24
N ASP A 187 -18.38 -5.02 -12.13
CA ASP A 187 -17.69 -4.43 -13.31
C ASP A 187 -16.23 -4.88 -13.50
N LEU A 188 -15.71 -5.75 -12.61
CA LEU A 188 -14.37 -6.34 -12.73
C LEU A 188 -14.33 -7.78 -13.24
N GLN A 189 -15.47 -8.38 -13.58
CA GLN A 189 -15.54 -9.74 -14.13
C GLN A 189 -15.77 -9.83 -15.65
N GLN A 190 -15.67 -8.72 -16.41
CA GLN A 190 -15.94 -8.75 -17.85
C GLN A 190 -14.85 -8.14 -18.74
N GLN A 191 -13.57 -8.35 -18.41
CA GLN A 191 -12.44 -8.13 -19.32
C GLN A 191 -11.39 -9.25 -19.28
N VAL A 192 -11.82 -10.51 -19.34
CA VAL A 192 -10.95 -11.61 -19.78
C VAL A 192 -11.71 -12.50 -20.77
N LEU A 193 -11.80 -12.03 -22.01
CA LEU A 193 -11.74 -12.81 -23.25
C LEU A 193 -10.96 -12.00 -24.29
#